data_AF-A0A934HHL2-F1
#
_entry.id   AF-A0A934HHL2-F1
#
_cell.length_a   1.000
_cell.length_b   1.000
_cell.length_c   1.000
_cell.angle_alpha   90.00
_cell.angle_beta   90.00
_cell.angle_gamma   90.00
#
_symmetry.space_group_name_H-M   'P 1'
#
loop_
_entity.id
_entity.type
_entity.pdbx_description
1 polymer ?
#
loop_
_entity_poly.entity_id
_entity_poly.type
_entity_poly.pdbx_seq_one_letter_code
_entity_poly.pdbx_strand_id
1 'polypeptide(L)'
;MSEKLVQCLIVIGDALQAVSLDRLRQRGGWDWDLFDEVLARVEQQTPQFQALLVTFLCSPEARRADQVAALLAVDRLSAAYTYWTRLFPPRQNHDDSMFVLSLLHDLSEKVEHAIRVIAPPAE
;
A
#
# COMPACT_ATOMS: atom_id res chain seq x y z
N MET A 1 16.73 4.07 10.91
CA MET A 1 15.27 4.06 11.08
C MET A 1 14.57 4.19 9.73
N SER A 2 14.90 5.20 8.93
CA SER A 2 14.37 5.40 7.58
C SER A 2 14.57 4.20 6.65
N GLU A 3 15.69 3.47 6.76
CA GLU A 3 15.96 2.27 5.95
C GLU A 3 14.94 1.13 6.17
N LYS A 4 14.53 0.86 7.41
CA LYS A 4 13.50 -0.14 7.70
C LYS A 4 12.12 0.28 7.18
N LEU A 5 11.83 1.58 7.25
CA LEU A 5 10.59 2.16 6.72
C LEU A 5 10.54 2.07 5.19
N VAL A 6 11.64 2.42 4.53
CA VAL A 6 11.79 2.29 3.07
C VAL A 6 11.70 0.84 2.65
N GLN A 7 12.36 -0.08 3.35
CA GLN A 7 12.25 -1.51 3.06
C GLN A 7 10.81 -2.02 3.19
N CYS A 8 10.07 -1.58 4.22
CA CYS A 8 8.67 -1.94 4.39
C CYS A 8 7.80 -1.38 3.25
N LEU A 9 8.03 -0.13 2.84
CA LEU A 9 7.37 0.46 1.68
C LEU A 9 7.69 -0.29 0.39
N ILE A 10 8.94 -0.72 0.18
CA ILE A 10 9.34 -1.53 -0.98
C ILE A 10 8.58 -2.85 -0.98
N VAL A 11 8.48 -3.56 0.15
CA VAL A 11 7.74 -4.82 0.24
C VAL A 11 6.26 -4.64 -0.09
N ILE A 12 5.64 -3.54 0.38
CA ILE A 12 4.25 -3.19 0.00
C ILE A 12 4.17 -2.89 -1.50
N GLY A 13 5.11 -2.10 -2.02
CA GLY A 13 5.18 -1.76 -3.44
C GLY A 13 5.35 -2.98 -4.34
N ASP A 14 6.21 -3.92 -3.99
CA ASP A 14 6.43 -5.17 -4.71
C ASP A 14 5.16 -6.04 -4.71
N ALA A 15 4.44 -6.11 -3.59
CA ALA A 15 3.17 -6.84 -3.51
C ALA A 15 2.11 -6.22 -4.45
N LEU A 16 2.08 -4.89 -4.55
CA LEU A 16 1.16 -4.16 -5.44
C LEU A 16 1.57 -4.27 -6.92
N GLN A 17 2.87 -4.23 -7.22
CA GLN A 17 3.40 -4.34 -8.59
C GLN A 17 3.35 -5.77 -9.14
N ALA A 18 3.55 -6.78 -8.30
CA ALA A 18 3.42 -8.19 -8.69
C ALA A 18 2.06 -8.46 -9.36
N VAL A 19 1.07 -7.61 -9.04
CA VAL A 19 -0.34 -7.78 -9.36
C VAL A 19 -0.92 -6.49 -9.96
N SER A 20 -0.15 -5.81 -10.80
CA SER A 20 -0.61 -4.66 -11.60
C SER A 20 -1.97 -4.95 -12.26
N LEU A 21 -2.81 -3.93 -12.44
CA LEU A 21 -4.18 -4.06 -12.97
C LEU A 21 -4.25 -4.86 -14.30
N ASP A 22 -3.20 -4.77 -15.11
CA ASP A 22 -3.03 -5.54 -16.36
C ASP A 22 -2.80 -7.04 -16.16
N ARG A 23 -2.20 -7.45 -15.02
CA ARG A 23 -1.98 -8.85 -14.63
C ARG A 23 -3.21 -9.47 -13.98
N LEU A 24 -3.96 -8.68 -13.21
CA LEU A 24 -5.23 -9.10 -12.62
C LEU A 24 -6.32 -9.33 -13.68
N ARG A 25 -6.27 -8.56 -14.77
CA ARG A 25 -7.24 -8.61 -15.86
C ARG A 25 -6.78 -9.60 -16.94
N GLN A 26 -7.16 -10.86 -16.82
CA GLN A 26 -6.90 -11.88 -17.84
C GLN A 26 -7.99 -11.87 -18.93
N ARG A 27 -7.68 -12.45 -20.11
CA ARG A 27 -8.65 -12.67 -21.19
C ARG A 27 -9.73 -13.65 -20.72
N GLY A 28 -10.79 -13.13 -20.10
CA GLY A 28 -11.94 -13.90 -19.62
C GLY A 28 -12.44 -13.54 -18.23
N GLY A 29 -11.74 -12.69 -17.48
CA GLY A 29 -12.16 -12.29 -16.14
C GLY A 29 -11.01 -11.88 -15.24
N TRP A 30 -11.33 -11.72 -13.96
CA TRP A 30 -10.39 -11.40 -12.90
C TRP A 30 -9.71 -12.67 -12.36
N ASP A 31 -8.41 -12.59 -12.11
CA ASP A 31 -7.69 -13.58 -11.32
C ASP A 31 -7.96 -13.32 -9.83
N TRP A 32 -9.03 -13.92 -9.31
CA TRP A 32 -9.49 -13.72 -7.94
C TRP A 32 -8.54 -14.27 -6.88
N ASP A 33 -7.80 -15.33 -7.20
CA ASP A 33 -6.83 -15.90 -6.26
C ASP A 33 -5.62 -14.98 -6.14
N LEU A 34 -5.15 -14.43 -7.26
CA LEU A 34 -4.11 -13.41 -7.26
C LEU A 34 -4.57 -12.12 -6.54
N PHE A 35 -5.83 -11.75 -6.73
CA PHE A 35 -6.42 -10.60 -6.04
C PHE A 35 -6.40 -10.78 -4.52
N ASP A 36 -6.94 -11.88 -4.00
CA ASP A 36 -6.95 -12.18 -2.57
C ASP A 36 -5.54 -12.29 -1.97
N GLU A 37 -4.57 -12.80 -2.73
CA GLU A 37 -3.18 -12.84 -2.32
C GLU A 37 -2.60 -11.43 -2.07
N VAL A 38 -2.94 -10.45 -2.92
CA VAL A 38 -2.57 -9.04 -2.69
C VAL A 38 -3.23 -8.51 -1.44
N LEU A 39 -4.52 -8.77 -1.25
CA LEU A 39 -5.25 -8.37 -0.04
C LEU A 39 -4.55 -8.90 1.20
N ALA A 40 -4.27 -10.20 1.23
CA ALA A 40 -3.60 -10.82 2.36
C ALA A 40 -2.20 -10.20 2.61
N ARG A 41 -1.41 -9.95 1.57
CA ARG A 41 -0.08 -9.34 1.70
C ARG A 41 -0.14 -7.91 2.22
N VAL A 42 -1.00 -7.06 1.66
CA VAL A 42 -1.16 -5.68 2.12
C VAL A 42 -1.67 -5.64 3.57
N GLU A 43 -2.65 -6.46 3.92
CA GLU A 43 -3.15 -6.57 5.29
C GLU A 43 -2.07 -7.04 6.28
N GLN A 44 -1.21 -7.98 5.89
CA GLN A 44 -0.09 -8.45 6.72
C GLN A 44 0.99 -7.37 6.94
N GLN A 45 1.27 -6.54 5.94
CA GLN A 45 2.32 -5.52 6.03
C GLN A 45 1.85 -4.23 6.71
N THR A 46 0.54 -3.93 6.69
CA THR A 46 -0.01 -2.68 7.24
C THR A 46 0.36 -2.44 8.72
N PRO A 47 0.23 -3.41 9.65
CA PRO A 47 0.62 -3.20 11.06
C PRO A 47 2.12 -2.92 11.24
N GLN A 48 2.97 -3.58 10.45
CA GLN A 48 4.41 -3.35 10.50
C GLN A 48 4.76 -1.94 10.03
N PHE A 49 4.15 -1.50 8.93
CA PHE A 49 4.29 -0.14 8.43
C PHE A 49 3.84 0.88 9.47
N GLN A 50 2.68 0.68 10.11
CA GLN A 50 2.16 1.56 11.16
C GLN A 50 3.10 1.67 12.36
N ALA A 51 3.67 0.56 12.83
CA ALA A 51 4.63 0.58 13.92
C ALA A 51 5.91 1.37 13.56
N LEU A 52 6.42 1.19 12.34
CA LEU A 52 7.56 1.94 11.83
C LEU A 52 7.23 3.43 11.64
N LEU A 53 6.02 3.74 11.20
CA LEU A 53 5.53 5.11 11.07
C LEU A 53 5.45 5.79 12.43
N VAL A 54 4.88 5.15 13.46
CA VAL A 54 4.84 5.71 14.82
C VAL A 54 6.25 5.96 15.35
N THR A 55 7.17 5.02 15.15
CA THR A 55 8.57 5.17 15.56
C THR A 55 9.22 6.36 14.84
N PHE A 56 9.01 6.47 13.52
CA PHE A 56 9.44 7.62 12.73
C PHE A 56 8.81 8.90 13.27
N LEU A 57 7.51 8.88 13.60
CA LEU A 57 6.73 10.02 14.06
C LEU A 57 7.12 10.52 15.46
N CYS A 58 7.66 9.64 16.29
CA CYS A 58 8.10 9.94 17.66
C CYS A 58 9.60 10.24 17.79
N SER A 59 10.39 10.13 16.70
CA SER A 59 11.83 10.46 16.74
C SER A 59 12.07 11.93 17.15
N PRO A 60 13.08 12.24 17.98
CA PRO A 60 13.39 13.63 18.34
C PRO A 60 13.92 14.47 17.16
N GLU A 61 14.23 13.84 16.03
CA GLU A 61 14.78 14.49 14.84
C GLU A 61 13.73 15.31 14.08
N ALA A 62 14.16 16.47 13.56
CA ALA A 62 13.34 17.30 12.69
C ALA A 62 13.01 16.54 11.40
N ARG A 63 11.72 16.53 11.04
CA ARG A 63 11.19 15.83 9.87
C ARG A 63 10.59 16.81 8.88
N ARG A 64 10.86 16.56 7.60
CA ARG A 64 10.30 17.40 6.54
C ARG A 64 8.81 17.10 6.42
N ALA A 65 8.02 18.16 6.20
CA ALA A 65 6.56 18.06 6.14
C ALA A 65 6.08 17.16 4.99
N ASP A 66 6.81 17.14 3.87
CA ASP A 66 6.51 16.30 2.70
C ASP A 66 6.70 14.81 2.99
N GLN A 67 7.75 14.42 3.72
CA GLN A 67 7.96 13.04 4.16
C GLN A 67 6.82 12.56 5.05
N VAL A 68 6.41 13.39 6.01
CA VAL A 68 5.29 13.08 6.92
C VAL A 68 3.99 12.95 6.13
N ALA A 69 3.70 13.89 5.23
CA ALA A 69 2.49 13.87 4.42
C ALA A 69 2.42 12.63 3.52
N ALA A 70 3.53 12.25 2.86
CA ALA A 70 3.60 11.07 2.01
C ALA A 70 3.33 9.78 2.81
N LEU A 71 3.93 9.65 3.99
CA LEU A 71 3.73 8.48 4.86
C LEU A 71 2.30 8.39 5.41
N LEU A 72 1.70 9.51 5.81
CA LEU A 72 0.31 9.54 6.27
C LEU A 72 -0.69 9.20 5.15
N ALA A 73 -0.36 9.52 3.89
CA ALA A 73 -1.18 9.12 2.75
C ALA A 73 -1.18 7.59 2.57
N VAL A 74 -0.02 6.93 2.72
CA VAL A 74 0.08 5.46 2.70
C VAL A 74 -0.68 4.84 3.86
N ASP A 75 -0.55 5.38 5.08
CA ASP A 75 -1.29 4.89 6.26
C ASP A 75 -2.80 4.95 6.06
N ARG A 76 -3.31 6.11 5.64
CA ARG A 76 -4.75 6.31 5.45
C ARG A 76 -5.33 5.34 4.42
N LEU A 77 -4.65 5.12 3.29
CA LEU A 77 -5.12 4.23 2.23
C LEU A 77 -5.01 2.76 2.62
N SER A 78 -3.90 2.34 3.23
CA SER A 78 -3.72 0.95 3.70
C SER A 78 -4.72 0.57 4.79
N ALA A 79 -5.05 1.50 5.70
CA ALA A 79 -6.09 1.31 6.71
C ALA A 79 -7.50 1.28 6.11
N ALA A 80 -7.83 2.23 5.22
CA ALA A 80 -9.14 2.28 4.56
C ALA A 80 -9.41 1.00 3.76
N TYR A 81 -8.39 0.51 3.07
CA TYR A 81 -8.42 -0.75 2.35
C TYR A 81 -8.69 -1.94 3.27
N THR A 82 -7.88 -2.12 4.32
CA THR A 82 -8.03 -3.23 5.27
C THR A 82 -9.41 -3.25 5.93
N TYR A 83 -9.98 -2.08 6.19
CA TYR A 83 -11.34 -1.97 6.73
C TYR A 83 -12.39 -2.36 5.71
N TRP A 84 -12.25 -1.87 4.47
CA TRP A 84 -13.21 -2.12 3.39
C TRP A 84 -13.26 -3.60 2.99
N THR A 85 -12.11 -4.24 2.77
CA THR A 85 -12.02 -5.65 2.34
C THR A 85 -12.62 -6.62 3.36
N ARG A 86 -12.58 -6.26 4.65
CA ARG A 86 -13.22 -7.03 5.72
C ARG A 86 -14.73 -6.88 5.76
N LEU A 87 -15.25 -5.70 5.43
CA LEU A 87 -16.69 -5.45 5.41
C LEU A 87 -17.36 -5.90 4.12
N PHE A 88 -16.63 -5.79 3.01
CA PHE A 88 -17.12 -6.09 1.66
C PHE A 88 -16.14 -7.02 0.97
N PRO A 89 -16.23 -8.34 1.22
CA PRO A 89 -15.37 -9.32 0.58
C PRO A 89 -15.55 -9.26 -0.95
N PRO A 90 -14.46 -9.12 -1.70
CA PRO A 90 -14.53 -8.81 -3.14
C PRO A 90 -15.21 -9.90 -3.97
N ARG A 91 -15.16 -11.16 -3.52
CA ARG A 91 -15.82 -12.29 -4.18
C ARG A 91 -17.36 -12.19 -4.25
N GLN A 92 -17.97 -11.26 -3.53
CA GLN A 92 -19.43 -11.15 -3.46
C GLN A 92 -20.05 -10.20 -4.50
N ASN A 93 -19.27 -9.25 -5.04
CA ASN A 93 -19.78 -8.24 -5.97
C ASN A 93 -18.69 -7.69 -6.90
N HIS A 94 -18.97 -7.68 -8.20
CA HIS A 94 -18.04 -7.20 -9.23
C HIS A 94 -17.76 -5.69 -9.12
N ASP A 95 -18.75 -4.88 -8.72
CA ASP A 95 -18.58 -3.43 -8.59
C ASP A 95 -17.71 -3.06 -7.38
N ASP A 96 -17.89 -3.76 -6.25
CA ASP A 96 -17.07 -3.58 -5.05
C ASP A 96 -15.61 -3.97 -5.32
N SER A 97 -15.40 -4.98 -6.18
CA SER A 97 -14.08 -5.39 -6.63
C SER A 97 -13.39 -4.29 -7.44
N MET A 98 -14.11 -3.67 -8.39
CA MET A 98 -13.58 -2.54 -9.18
C MET A 98 -13.17 -1.35 -8.31
N PHE A 99 -13.94 -1.08 -7.25
CA PHE A 99 -13.59 -0.05 -6.28
C PHE A 99 -12.31 -0.40 -5.50
N VAL A 100 -12.20 -1.61 -4.96
CA VAL A 100 -10.99 -2.05 -4.24
C VAL A 100 -9.76 -2.03 -5.15
N LEU A 101 -9.90 -2.36 -6.43
CA LEU A 101 -8.84 -2.25 -7.43
C LEU A 101 -8.36 -0.81 -7.65
N SER A 102 -9.28 0.15 -7.72
CA SER A 102 -8.90 1.57 -7.80
C SER A 102 -8.14 2.01 -6.56
N LEU A 103 -8.54 1.56 -5.37
CA LEU A 103 -7.83 1.86 -4.12
C LEU A 103 -6.44 1.23 -4.06
N LEU A 104 -6.27 0.01 -4.58
CA LEU A 104 -4.98 -0.66 -4.67
C LEU A 104 -4.01 0.08 -5.60
N HIS A 105 -4.54 0.60 -6.71
CA HIS A 105 -3.76 1.42 -7.63
C HIS A 105 -3.33 2.73 -6.97
N ASP A 106 -4.25 3.44 -6.31
CA ASP A 106 -3.95 4.66 -5.57
C ASP A 106 -2.90 4.42 -4.47
N LEU A 107 -3.02 3.30 -3.74
CA LEU A 107 -2.04 2.91 -2.72
C LEU A 107 -0.67 2.69 -3.35
N SER A 108 -0.59 2.03 -4.51
CA SER A 108 0.67 1.82 -5.24
C SER A 108 1.34 3.15 -5.58
N GLU A 109 0.59 4.13 -6.10
CA GLU A 109 1.13 5.46 -6.38
C GLU A 109 1.64 6.16 -5.12
N LYS A 110 0.92 6.06 -4.00
CA LYS A 110 1.35 6.69 -2.74
C LYS A 110 2.57 6.03 -2.15
N VAL A 111 2.68 4.72 -2.24
CA VAL A 111 3.86 3.97 -1.79
C VAL A 111 5.08 4.38 -2.62
N GLU A 112 4.95 4.43 -3.95
CA GLU A 112 6.04 4.87 -4.83
C GLU A 112 6.46 6.31 -4.53
N HIS A 113 5.49 7.21 -4.35
CA HIS A 113 5.78 8.59 -3.96
C HIS A 113 6.51 8.67 -2.60
N ALA A 114 6.05 7.92 -1.59
CA ALA A 114 6.67 7.90 -0.28
C ALA A 114 8.13 7.41 -0.34
N ILE A 115 8.42 6.36 -1.13
CA ILE A 115 9.78 5.87 -1.34
C ILE A 115 10.67 6.99 -1.91
N ARG A 116 10.22 7.68 -2.97
CA ARG A 116 11.00 8.77 -3.61
C ARG A 116 11.28 9.94 -2.68
N VAL A 117 10.35 10.27 -1.79
CA VAL A 117 10.48 11.42 -0.86
C VAL A 117 11.36 11.08 0.35
N ILE A 118 11.38 9.82 0.78
CA ILE A 118 12.17 9.37 1.94
C ILE A 118 13.59 8.97 1.54
N ALA A 119 13.74 8.34 0.37
CA ALA A 119 15.01 7.90 -0.20
C ALA A 119 15.14 8.46 -1.63
N PRO A 120 15.41 9.77 -1.77
CA PRO A 120 15.64 10.36 -3.09
C PRO A 120 16.86 9.69 -3.75
N PRO A 121 16.82 9.46 -5.08
CA PRO A 121 17.99 8.94 -5.79
C PRO A 121 19.18 9.89 -5.59
N ALA A 122 20.38 9.32 -5.43
CA ALA A 122 21.60 10.12 -5.37
C ALA A 122 21.76 10.87 -6.70
N GLU A 123 21.84 12.20 -6.62
CA GLU A 123 22.13 13.10 -7.76
C GLU A 123 23.54 12.88 -8.32
#